data_AF-A0A9E4D1M3-F1
#
_entry.id   AF-A0A9E4D1M3-F1
#
_cell.length_a   1.000
_cell.length_b   1.000
_cell.length_c   1.000
_cell.angle_alpha   90.00
_cell.angle_beta   90.00
_cell.angle_gamma   90.00
#
_symmetry.space_group_name_H-M   'P 1'
#
loop_
_entity.id
_entity.type
_entity.pdbx_description
1 polymer ?
#
loop_
_entity_poly.entity_id
_entity_poly.type
_entity_poly.pdbx_seq_one_letter_code
_entity_poly.pdbx_strand_id
1 'polypeptide(L)'
;ATTTTVAESDESTTTETTATTAAPDTTTTVAEGDTTTTVAEGDTTTTVATEGAAEGDTDASTTSSTPETTTTTEFDPSTAPTVDEVVTPPDQDDPTKYVILPSSDGTLLHLLQPAVLTGEIVADANASFNGSWFVLVDMTSEGSGAFDAMATQFFGQQVAIALDGVVESAPTINAREFNGQATITGNFTESEAEDLALVLRFGALPVELEPQTVQTVSATLGEDALRAGVVAGIVGLILVAIYMVAYYRLLGVVAISSLTVSTGILWFLISWLGETRGLALSLSGAVGIILSIGVAVDSNIVYYERIKEEVHRGRSVRSAADGSFNGAFSTIVKADMASLIGAFILFVLTIGAVRGFALYLGVATVIDMVVSYVFMRPAVVLLARKFAADKPERLGIVPQRKSADADGEVEVVK
;
A
#
# COMPACT_ATOMS: atom_id res chain seq x y z
N ALA A 1 38.61 -44.41 25.29
CA ALA A 1 39.89 -44.02 25.91
C ALA A 1 39.90 -42.50 26.00
N THR A 2 40.16 -41.94 27.19
CA THR A 2 40.53 -40.52 27.45
C THR A 2 39.51 -39.46 26.94
N THR A 3 38.64 -38.79 27.72
CA THR A 3 38.55 -38.45 29.16
C THR A 3 39.53 -37.37 29.66
N THR A 4 39.02 -36.12 29.84
CA THR A 4 39.44 -34.96 30.68
C THR A 4 38.69 -33.71 30.14
N THR A 5 37.77 -32.96 30.77
CA THR A 5 37.11 -32.93 32.12
C THR A 5 37.70 -31.99 33.19
N VAL A 6 36.85 -31.06 33.73
CA VAL A 6 37.00 -30.13 34.90
C VAL A 6 37.99 -28.95 34.70
N ALA A 7 37.81 -27.69 35.17
CA ALA A 7 36.89 -26.97 36.09
C ALA A 7 36.53 -25.56 35.49
N GLU A 8 35.50 -24.75 35.83
CA GLU A 8 34.86 -24.37 37.13
C GLU A 8 35.84 -23.59 38.07
N SER A 9 35.55 -22.46 38.71
CA SER A 9 34.33 -21.66 39.03
C SER A 9 34.60 -20.14 38.75
N ASP A 10 33.75 -19.12 38.98
CA ASP A 10 32.96 -18.75 40.17
C ASP A 10 31.65 -18.01 39.86
N GLU A 11 30.74 -18.10 40.82
CA GLU A 11 29.37 -17.59 40.85
C GLU A 11 29.27 -16.22 41.57
N SER A 12 28.41 -15.32 41.10
CA SER A 12 27.76 -14.35 42.00
C SER A 12 26.43 -13.88 41.42
N THR A 13 25.37 -14.06 42.20
CA THR A 13 23.97 -13.83 41.83
C THR A 13 23.44 -12.59 42.53
N THR A 14 22.75 -11.72 41.78
CA THR A 14 21.63 -10.93 42.35
C THR A 14 20.51 -10.81 41.34
N THR A 15 19.28 -10.98 41.80
CA THR A 15 18.05 -11.08 41.00
C THR A 15 17.12 -9.89 41.28
N GLU A 16 16.38 -9.44 40.25
CA GLU A 16 15.06 -8.78 40.21
C GLU A 16 15.04 -7.82 39.01
N THR A 17 14.24 -8.01 37.95
CA THR A 17 12.77 -8.07 37.84
C THR A 17 12.09 -6.72 38.12
N THR A 18 11.56 -6.07 37.08
CA THR A 18 10.12 -5.65 36.92
C THR A 18 9.97 -4.59 35.80
N ALA A 19 8.77 -4.51 35.20
CA ALA A 19 8.21 -3.40 34.42
C ALA A 19 8.71 -3.14 32.99
N THR A 20 8.17 -3.91 32.04
CA THR A 20 7.74 -3.35 30.75
C THR A 20 6.53 -2.45 31.00
N THR A 21 6.65 -1.14 30.75
CA THR A 21 5.50 -0.21 30.72
C THR A 21 5.11 0.05 29.27
N ALA A 22 3.85 -0.21 28.94
CA ALA A 22 3.28 0.03 27.61
C ALA A 22 2.33 1.24 27.62
N ALA A 23 1.95 1.67 26.41
CA ALA A 23 0.79 2.50 26.08
C ALA A 23 0.87 4.02 26.40
N PRO A 24 0.06 4.87 25.74
CA PRO A 24 -1.05 4.52 24.84
C PRO A 24 -1.03 5.14 23.43
N ASP A 25 -1.58 4.39 22.49
CA ASP A 25 -2.17 4.91 21.25
C ASP A 25 -3.39 5.79 21.58
N THR A 26 -3.63 6.81 20.74
CA THR A 26 -4.78 7.71 20.89
C THR A 26 -5.84 7.40 19.83
N THR A 27 -6.86 6.63 20.22
CA THR A 27 -8.09 6.48 19.45
C THR A 27 -9.20 7.28 20.13
N THR A 28 -9.74 8.28 19.44
CA THR A 28 -10.86 9.09 19.92
C THR A 28 -12.18 8.46 19.47
N THR A 29 -12.98 8.01 20.43
CA THR A 29 -14.40 7.68 20.23
C THR A 29 -15.21 8.46 21.27
N VAL A 30 -16.28 9.12 20.83
CA VAL A 30 -17.26 9.79 21.71
C VAL A 30 -18.64 9.21 21.39
N ALA A 31 -19.48 9.04 22.41
CA ALA A 31 -20.63 8.13 22.40
C ALA A 31 -21.95 8.82 22.77
N GLU A 32 -23.04 8.19 22.34
CA GLU A 32 -24.41 8.21 22.89
C GLU A 32 -25.12 6.97 22.29
N GLY A 33 -26.00 6.21 22.96
CA GLY A 33 -26.40 6.18 24.37
C GLY A 33 -27.43 5.07 24.61
N ASP A 34 -27.43 4.44 25.80
CA ASP A 34 -28.46 3.60 26.45
C ASP A 34 -29.44 2.76 25.58
N THR A 35 -29.59 1.43 25.76
CA THR A 35 -30.29 0.86 26.93
C THR A 35 -30.12 -0.67 26.96
N THR A 36 -29.99 -1.27 28.15
CA THR A 36 -29.94 -2.74 28.34
C THR A 36 -31.33 -3.32 28.63
N THR A 37 -31.67 -4.48 28.05
CA THR A 37 -32.58 -5.45 28.70
C THR A 37 -32.20 -6.88 28.32
N THR A 38 -31.65 -7.60 29.30
CA THR A 38 -31.44 -9.05 29.24
C THR A 38 -32.72 -9.81 29.58
N VAL A 39 -33.06 -10.82 28.80
CA VAL A 39 -33.68 -12.06 29.30
C VAL A 39 -32.92 -13.22 28.67
N ALA A 40 -32.57 -14.21 29.49
CA ALA A 40 -31.91 -15.43 29.06
C ALA A 40 -32.84 -16.61 29.26
N GLU A 41 -32.80 -17.58 28.37
CA GLU A 41 -33.02 -18.98 28.72
C GLU A 41 -32.27 -19.87 27.71
N GLY A 42 -31.88 -21.06 28.15
CA GLY A 42 -31.04 -21.95 27.36
C GLY A 42 -31.47 -23.40 27.46
N ASP A 43 -30.89 -24.17 26.56
CA ASP A 43 -30.81 -25.63 26.55
C ASP A 43 -32.13 -26.41 26.42
N THR A 44 -32.26 -27.17 25.32
CA THR A 44 -32.57 -28.61 25.39
C THR A 44 -32.21 -29.28 24.07
N THR A 45 -31.42 -30.36 24.16
CA THR A 45 -31.08 -31.26 23.05
C THR A 45 -32.27 -32.16 22.67
N THR A 46 -32.40 -32.59 21.41
CA THR A 46 -33.27 -33.75 21.07
C THR A 46 -32.64 -34.62 19.98
N THR A 47 -32.58 -35.92 20.28
CA THR A 47 -32.03 -36.99 19.44
C THR A 47 -33.12 -37.83 18.78
N VAL A 48 -32.91 -38.13 17.49
CA VAL A 48 -33.23 -39.38 16.75
C VAL A 48 -34.35 -40.30 17.28
N ALA A 49 -35.53 -40.17 16.67
CA ALA A 49 -36.31 -41.17 15.92
C ALA A 49 -36.43 -42.67 16.32
N THR A 50 -37.69 -43.16 16.24
CA THR A 50 -38.16 -44.44 15.61
C THR A 50 -38.72 -45.58 16.50
N GLU A 51 -39.87 -46.13 16.04
CA GLU A 51 -40.59 -47.38 16.41
C GLU A 51 -41.14 -47.54 17.86
N GLY A 52 -42.32 -48.15 18.10
CA GLY A 52 -43.35 -48.69 17.19
C GLY A 52 -44.44 -49.50 17.92
N ALA A 53 -45.53 -49.84 17.21
CA ALA A 53 -46.58 -50.84 17.51
C ALA A 53 -47.59 -50.67 18.68
N ALA A 54 -48.89 -50.69 18.30
CA ALA A 54 -50.04 -51.44 18.89
C ALA A 54 -50.56 -51.07 20.31
N GLU A 55 -51.82 -51.29 20.72
CA GLU A 55 -52.96 -52.09 20.19
C GLU A 55 -54.31 -51.65 20.86
N GLY A 56 -55.47 -51.89 20.23
CA GLY A 56 -56.83 -51.84 20.84
C GLY A 56 -57.44 -50.45 21.16
N ASP A 57 -58.75 -50.26 21.32
CA ASP A 57 -59.94 -51.12 21.08
C ASP A 57 -61.19 -50.23 20.82
N THR A 58 -62.31 -50.82 20.39
CA THR A 58 -63.52 -50.11 19.92
C THR A 58 -64.42 -49.53 21.02
N ASP A 59 -65.08 -48.39 20.75
CA ASP A 59 -66.53 -48.26 20.99
C ASP A 59 -67.20 -47.22 20.07
N ALA A 60 -68.53 -47.27 19.93
CA ALA A 60 -69.31 -46.51 18.95
C ALA A 60 -70.14 -45.37 19.58
N SER A 61 -70.53 -44.36 18.78
CA SER A 61 -71.94 -43.96 18.58
C SER A 61 -72.16 -42.62 17.83
N THR A 62 -73.20 -42.64 16.99
CA THR A 62 -74.10 -41.51 16.59
C THR A 62 -73.68 -40.44 15.59
N THR A 63 -74.72 -39.95 14.89
CA THR A 63 -74.75 -39.23 13.60
C THR A 63 -75.21 -37.78 13.69
N SER A 64 -75.06 -37.05 12.56
CA SER A 64 -75.60 -35.71 12.24
C SER A 64 -74.72 -34.53 12.69
N SER A 65 -74.61 -33.41 11.97
CA SER A 65 -75.49 -32.88 10.92
C SER A 65 -74.82 -31.89 9.93
N THR A 66 -75.48 -31.66 8.79
CA THR A 66 -75.49 -30.43 7.96
C THR A 66 -74.21 -30.01 7.19
N PRO A 67 -74.31 -29.67 5.88
CA PRO A 67 -73.21 -29.09 5.11
C PRO A 67 -73.17 -27.55 5.24
N GLU A 68 -71.99 -26.95 5.33
CA GLU A 68 -71.88 -25.50 5.09
C GLU A 68 -70.50 -25.01 4.66
N THR A 69 -70.54 -24.00 3.79
CA THR A 69 -69.53 -22.95 3.59
C THR A 69 -68.21 -23.33 2.90
N THR A 70 -68.08 -22.83 1.67
CA THR A 70 -66.82 -22.56 0.98
C THR A 70 -65.85 -21.84 1.91
N THR A 71 -64.80 -22.51 2.37
CA THR A 71 -63.71 -21.86 3.08
C THR A 71 -62.91 -21.02 2.09
N THR A 72 -63.19 -19.72 2.04
CA THR A 72 -62.19 -18.75 1.60
C THR A 72 -61.06 -18.81 2.63
N THR A 73 -59.96 -19.48 2.30
CA THR A 73 -58.73 -19.40 3.11
C THR A 73 -58.27 -17.94 3.08
N GLU A 74 -58.35 -17.31 4.25
CA GLU A 74 -57.81 -15.98 4.48
C GLU A 74 -56.30 -16.05 4.31
N PHE A 75 -55.74 -15.22 3.41
CA PHE A 75 -54.31 -15.15 3.20
C PHE A 75 -53.66 -14.46 4.40
N ASP A 76 -52.97 -15.23 5.24
CA ASP A 76 -52.23 -14.70 6.39
C ASP A 76 -50.89 -14.11 5.90
N PRO A 77 -50.73 -12.77 5.89
CA PRO A 77 -49.52 -12.11 5.40
C PRO A 77 -48.28 -12.38 6.28
N SER A 78 -48.45 -12.97 7.47
CA SER A 78 -47.33 -13.34 8.35
C SER A 78 -46.71 -14.71 8.03
N THR A 79 -47.33 -15.49 7.15
CA THR A 79 -46.79 -16.76 6.63
C THR A 79 -46.39 -16.68 5.15
N ALA A 80 -46.36 -15.48 4.58
CA ALA A 80 -45.73 -15.25 3.28
C ALA A 80 -44.21 -15.41 3.42
N PRO A 81 -43.54 -16.19 2.53
CA PRO A 81 -42.09 -16.34 2.58
C PRO A 81 -41.40 -14.99 2.36
N THR A 82 -40.26 -14.77 3.01
CA THR A 82 -39.48 -13.54 2.80
C THR A 82 -38.86 -13.53 1.41
N VAL A 83 -38.49 -12.34 0.91
CA VAL A 83 -37.86 -12.21 -0.42
C VAL A 83 -36.61 -13.09 -0.51
N ASP A 84 -35.79 -13.12 0.54
CA ASP A 84 -34.58 -13.95 0.64
C ASP A 84 -34.84 -15.46 0.67
N GLU A 85 -36.07 -15.91 0.95
CA GLU A 85 -36.47 -17.32 0.95
C GLU A 85 -36.97 -17.80 -0.44
N VAL A 86 -37.31 -16.86 -1.33
CA VAL A 86 -37.83 -17.13 -2.69
C VAL A 86 -36.80 -16.82 -3.78
N VAL A 87 -35.87 -15.89 -3.54
CA VAL A 87 -34.78 -15.56 -4.46
C VAL A 87 -33.83 -16.74 -4.60
N THR A 88 -33.36 -16.98 -5.83
CA THR A 88 -32.29 -17.96 -6.09
C THR A 88 -30.95 -17.39 -5.60
N PRO A 89 -30.23 -18.07 -4.70
CA PRO A 89 -28.91 -17.61 -4.25
C PRO A 89 -27.93 -17.49 -5.42
N PRO A 90 -26.99 -16.53 -5.42
CA PRO A 90 -26.02 -16.35 -6.52
C PRO A 90 -25.18 -17.60 -6.81
N ASP A 91 -24.87 -18.41 -5.79
CA ASP A 91 -24.16 -19.71 -5.95
C ASP A 91 -24.98 -20.78 -6.70
N GLN A 92 -26.27 -20.51 -6.96
CA GLN A 92 -27.21 -21.41 -7.63
C GLN A 92 -27.83 -20.79 -8.89
N ASP A 93 -27.35 -19.62 -9.33
CA ASP A 93 -27.73 -19.00 -10.60
C ASP A 93 -27.13 -19.80 -11.78
N ASP A 94 -27.86 -20.84 -12.19
CA ASP A 94 -27.48 -21.73 -13.29
C ASP A 94 -28.26 -21.34 -14.55
N PRO A 95 -27.59 -20.91 -15.64
CA PRO A 95 -28.23 -20.49 -16.88
C PRO A 95 -29.05 -21.60 -17.56
N THR A 96 -28.93 -22.86 -17.16
CA THR A 96 -29.72 -23.97 -17.68
C THR A 96 -31.04 -24.21 -16.94
N LYS A 97 -31.31 -23.48 -15.84
CA LYS A 97 -32.48 -23.67 -14.98
C LYS A 97 -33.44 -22.47 -15.00
N TYR A 98 -34.60 -22.65 -14.37
CA TYR A 98 -35.46 -21.54 -14.01
C TYR A 98 -34.94 -20.96 -12.68
N VAL A 99 -34.77 -19.63 -12.63
CA VAL A 99 -34.26 -18.91 -11.46
C VAL A 99 -35.19 -17.73 -11.14
N ILE A 100 -35.25 -17.33 -9.86
CA ILE A 100 -36.01 -16.16 -9.41
C ILE A 100 -35.01 -15.13 -8.93
N LEU A 101 -34.83 -14.06 -9.70
CA LEU A 101 -33.86 -13.00 -9.41
C LEU A 101 -34.57 -11.67 -9.11
N PRO A 102 -34.07 -10.85 -8.17
CA PRO A 102 -34.55 -9.49 -7.97
C PRO A 102 -34.13 -8.57 -9.13
N SER A 103 -34.94 -7.55 -9.38
CA SER A 103 -34.55 -6.34 -10.11
C SER A 103 -33.47 -5.57 -9.34
N SER A 104 -32.61 -4.81 -10.01
CA SER A 104 -31.55 -3.99 -9.39
C SER A 104 -32.07 -2.94 -8.41
N ASP A 105 -33.33 -2.51 -8.55
CA ASP A 105 -34.05 -1.65 -7.60
C ASP A 105 -34.68 -2.38 -6.40
N GLY A 106 -34.49 -3.70 -6.29
CA GLY A 106 -35.05 -4.57 -5.25
C GLY A 106 -36.59 -4.62 -5.20
N THR A 107 -37.27 -3.99 -6.16
CA THR A 107 -38.73 -3.71 -6.07
C THR A 107 -39.57 -4.78 -6.76
N LEU A 108 -38.98 -5.54 -7.68
CA LEU A 108 -39.64 -6.61 -8.43
C LEU A 108 -38.82 -7.91 -8.37
N LEU A 109 -39.52 -9.04 -8.33
CA LEU A 109 -38.94 -10.37 -8.53
C LEU A 109 -39.29 -10.87 -9.93
N HIS A 110 -38.28 -11.32 -10.68
CA HIS A 110 -38.42 -11.87 -12.02
C HIS A 110 -38.23 -13.38 -11.99
N LEU A 111 -39.24 -14.13 -12.42
CA LEU A 111 -39.08 -15.55 -12.76
C LEU A 111 -38.47 -15.65 -14.15
N LEU A 112 -37.22 -16.08 -14.22
CA LEU A 112 -36.49 -16.26 -15.47
C LEU A 112 -36.60 -17.69 -15.98
N GLN A 113 -36.59 -17.81 -17.30
CA GLN A 113 -36.43 -19.08 -18.01
C GLN A 113 -34.92 -19.37 -18.19
N PRO A 114 -34.53 -20.62 -18.51
CA PRO A 114 -33.15 -20.93 -18.91
C PRO A 114 -32.64 -19.94 -19.97
N ALA A 115 -31.41 -19.46 -19.76
CA ALA A 115 -30.80 -18.41 -20.56
C ALA A 115 -30.65 -18.87 -22.01
N VAL A 116 -31.21 -18.09 -22.94
CA VAL A 116 -31.13 -18.35 -24.38
C VAL A 116 -29.73 -18.01 -24.92
N LEU A 117 -29.05 -17.06 -24.27
CA LEU A 117 -27.75 -16.51 -24.65
C LEU A 117 -26.96 -16.17 -23.38
N THR A 118 -25.63 -16.29 -23.44
CA THR A 118 -24.70 -15.92 -22.36
C THR A 118 -23.85 -14.71 -22.80
N GLY A 119 -23.07 -14.12 -21.87
CA GLY A 119 -22.19 -12.99 -22.17
C GLY A 119 -21.12 -13.25 -23.25
N GLU A 120 -20.89 -14.51 -23.65
CA GLU A 120 -19.94 -14.89 -24.72
C GLU A 120 -20.30 -14.29 -26.10
N ILE A 121 -21.54 -13.82 -26.29
CA ILE A 121 -21.95 -13.15 -27.54
C ILE A 121 -21.48 -11.70 -27.63
N VAL A 122 -21.02 -11.09 -26.53
CA VAL A 122 -20.60 -9.69 -26.47
C VAL A 122 -19.15 -9.55 -26.94
N ALA A 123 -18.90 -8.63 -27.87
CA ALA A 123 -17.57 -8.29 -28.36
C ALA A 123 -17.02 -7.01 -27.71
N ASP A 124 -17.88 -6.00 -27.51
CA ASP A 124 -17.56 -4.78 -26.77
C ASP A 124 -18.86 -4.16 -26.20
N ALA A 125 -18.73 -3.32 -25.19
CA ALA A 125 -19.84 -2.56 -24.61
C ALA A 125 -19.40 -1.16 -24.20
N ASN A 126 -20.20 -0.16 -24.53
CA ASN A 126 -19.88 1.25 -24.33
C ASN A 126 -21.10 2.04 -23.83
N ALA A 127 -20.92 2.80 -22.74
CA ALA A 127 -21.91 3.77 -22.27
C ALA A 127 -21.99 4.96 -23.23
N SER A 128 -23.20 5.46 -23.49
CA SER A 128 -23.42 6.62 -24.34
C SER A 128 -24.66 7.41 -23.89
N PHE A 129 -24.68 8.71 -24.20
CA PHE A 129 -25.74 9.63 -23.80
C PHE A 129 -26.45 10.23 -25.01
N ASN A 130 -27.77 10.10 -25.07
CA ASN A 130 -28.62 10.76 -26.07
C ASN A 130 -29.98 11.14 -25.45
N GLY A 131 -29.98 12.13 -24.56
CA GLY A 131 -31.16 12.55 -23.79
C GLY A 131 -31.41 11.71 -22.52
N SER A 132 -31.08 10.42 -22.59
CA SER A 132 -30.85 9.53 -21.44
C SER A 132 -29.54 8.75 -21.65
N TRP A 133 -29.01 8.16 -20.58
CA TRP A 133 -27.93 7.19 -20.69
C TRP A 133 -28.45 5.85 -21.22
N PHE A 134 -27.61 5.17 -21.99
CA PHE A 134 -27.85 3.83 -22.52
C PHE A 134 -26.51 3.11 -22.73
N VAL A 135 -26.53 1.78 -22.77
CA VAL A 135 -25.36 0.98 -23.11
C VAL A 135 -25.53 0.44 -24.53
N LEU A 136 -24.56 0.75 -25.40
CA LEU A 136 -24.44 0.13 -26.71
C LEU A 136 -23.62 -1.16 -26.55
N VAL A 137 -24.12 -2.27 -27.09
CA VAL A 137 -23.48 -3.58 -27.04
C VAL A 137 -23.21 -4.04 -28.46
N ASP A 138 -21.92 -4.15 -28.82
CA ASP A 138 -21.47 -4.74 -30.07
C ASP A 138 -21.29 -6.25 -29.87
N MET A 139 -21.85 -7.05 -30.79
CA MET A 139 -21.83 -8.50 -30.70
C MET A 139 -20.73 -9.13 -31.54
N THR A 140 -20.30 -10.33 -31.15
CA THR A 140 -19.42 -11.15 -31.97
C THR A 140 -20.12 -11.57 -33.27
N SER A 141 -19.33 -11.91 -34.29
CA SER A 141 -19.85 -12.35 -35.59
C SER A 141 -20.67 -13.65 -35.55
N GLU A 142 -20.51 -14.44 -34.48
CA GLU A 142 -21.30 -15.64 -34.20
C GLU A 142 -22.51 -15.32 -33.31
N GLY A 143 -22.31 -14.45 -32.31
CA GLY A 143 -23.35 -13.99 -31.39
C GLY A 143 -24.49 -13.22 -32.04
N SER A 144 -24.21 -12.41 -33.08
CA SER A 144 -25.23 -11.60 -33.76
C SER A 144 -26.38 -12.43 -34.35
N GLY A 145 -26.05 -13.55 -35.01
CA GLY A 145 -27.06 -14.45 -35.58
C GLY A 145 -27.88 -15.20 -34.51
N ALA A 146 -27.26 -15.52 -33.38
CA ALA A 146 -27.96 -16.12 -32.23
C ALA A 146 -28.90 -15.10 -31.56
N PHE A 147 -28.50 -13.83 -31.47
CA PHE A 147 -29.33 -12.75 -30.96
C PHE A 147 -30.52 -12.43 -31.86
N ASP A 148 -30.34 -12.36 -33.18
CA ASP A 148 -31.42 -12.14 -34.14
C ASP A 148 -32.45 -13.30 -34.15
N ALA A 149 -31.98 -14.54 -33.94
CA ALA A 149 -32.86 -15.70 -33.77
C ALA A 149 -33.71 -15.60 -32.49
N MET A 150 -33.08 -15.24 -31.36
CA MET A 150 -33.75 -14.99 -30.08
C MET A 150 -34.75 -13.82 -30.20
N ALA A 151 -34.35 -12.70 -30.78
CA ALA A 151 -35.20 -11.53 -31.02
C ALA A 151 -36.41 -11.84 -31.90
N THR A 152 -36.26 -12.71 -32.89
CA THR A 152 -37.37 -13.18 -33.73
C THR A 152 -38.35 -14.07 -32.95
N GLN A 153 -37.84 -14.94 -32.06
CA GLN A 153 -38.66 -15.83 -31.22
C GLN A 153 -39.44 -15.08 -30.13
N PHE A 154 -38.80 -14.12 -29.46
CA PHE A 154 -39.35 -13.38 -28.32
C PHE A 154 -39.81 -11.95 -28.67
N PHE A 155 -40.07 -11.67 -29.96
CA PHE A 155 -40.51 -10.37 -30.44
C PHE A 155 -41.77 -9.87 -29.70
N GLY A 156 -41.69 -8.67 -29.11
CA GLY A 156 -42.77 -8.08 -28.31
C GLY A 156 -42.90 -8.62 -26.88
N GLN A 157 -41.98 -9.47 -26.44
CA GLN A 157 -41.87 -9.93 -25.04
C GLN A 157 -40.70 -9.21 -24.33
N GLN A 158 -40.72 -9.22 -22.99
CA GLN A 158 -39.59 -8.75 -22.19
C GLN A 158 -38.49 -9.81 -22.17
N VAL A 159 -37.24 -9.35 -22.30
CA VAL A 159 -36.07 -10.20 -22.10
C VAL A 159 -35.23 -9.57 -21.00
N ALA A 160 -35.02 -10.34 -19.93
CA ALA A 160 -34.19 -9.93 -18.81
C ALA A 160 -32.70 -10.03 -19.17
N ILE A 161 -31.95 -9.03 -18.73
CA ILE A 161 -30.49 -8.98 -18.75
C ILE A 161 -30.10 -9.15 -17.29
N ALA A 162 -29.65 -10.36 -16.95
CA ALA A 162 -29.23 -10.73 -15.61
C ALA A 162 -27.70 -10.71 -15.52
N LEU A 163 -27.19 -10.28 -14.35
CA LEU A 163 -25.79 -10.19 -14.01
C LEU A 163 -25.64 -10.51 -12.52
N ASP A 164 -24.72 -11.42 -12.17
CA ASP A 164 -24.38 -11.80 -10.79
C ASP A 164 -25.60 -12.04 -9.87
N GLY A 165 -26.64 -12.73 -10.37
CA GLY A 165 -27.87 -13.02 -9.62
C GLY A 165 -28.90 -11.87 -9.55
N VAL A 166 -28.74 -10.78 -10.31
CA VAL A 166 -29.63 -9.60 -10.30
C VAL A 166 -30.06 -9.25 -11.73
N VAL A 167 -31.32 -8.82 -11.93
CA VAL A 167 -31.82 -8.31 -13.21
C VAL A 167 -31.54 -6.81 -13.31
N GLU A 168 -30.54 -6.46 -14.13
CA GLU A 168 -30.16 -5.06 -14.40
C GLU A 168 -31.16 -4.34 -15.29
N SER A 169 -31.79 -5.07 -16.23
CA SER A 169 -32.80 -4.49 -17.11
C SER A 169 -33.69 -5.58 -17.72
N ALA A 170 -34.98 -5.29 -17.91
CA ALA A 170 -35.93 -6.20 -18.57
C ALA A 170 -36.68 -5.51 -19.74
N PRO A 171 -35.98 -5.00 -20.77
CA PRO A 171 -36.59 -4.30 -21.89
C PRO A 171 -37.44 -5.23 -22.77
N THR A 172 -38.45 -4.66 -23.42
CA THR A 172 -39.23 -5.35 -24.46
C THR A 172 -38.46 -5.37 -25.78
N ILE A 173 -38.39 -6.52 -26.44
CA ILE A 173 -37.77 -6.64 -27.77
C ILE A 173 -38.67 -6.00 -28.83
N ASN A 174 -38.20 -4.89 -29.40
CA ASN A 174 -38.93 -4.05 -30.36
C ASN A 174 -38.51 -4.25 -31.83
N ALA A 175 -37.45 -5.02 -32.09
CA ALA A 175 -36.95 -5.36 -33.43
C ALA A 175 -36.71 -6.87 -33.54
N ARG A 176 -36.68 -7.40 -34.76
CA ARG A 176 -36.38 -8.84 -35.03
C ARG A 176 -34.96 -9.07 -35.50
N GLU A 177 -34.31 -8.03 -35.98
CA GLU A 177 -32.96 -8.02 -36.52
C GLU A 177 -32.26 -6.78 -35.95
N PHE A 178 -31.11 -7.00 -35.33
CA PHE A 178 -30.26 -6.00 -34.67
C PHE A 178 -28.93 -5.81 -35.40
N ASN A 179 -28.61 -6.66 -36.38
CA ASN A 179 -27.42 -6.56 -37.24
C ASN A 179 -26.10 -6.52 -36.43
N GLY A 180 -26.08 -7.18 -35.26
CA GLY A 180 -24.92 -7.24 -34.36
C GLY A 180 -24.75 -6.05 -33.40
N GLN A 181 -25.69 -5.10 -33.34
CA GLN A 181 -25.69 -4.01 -32.38
C GLN A 181 -26.99 -3.96 -31.58
N ALA A 182 -26.90 -4.09 -30.26
CA ALA A 182 -28.01 -3.92 -29.34
C ALA A 182 -27.85 -2.62 -28.51
N THR A 183 -28.97 -2.08 -28.06
CA THR A 183 -28.99 -0.92 -27.15
C THR A 183 -29.80 -1.28 -25.92
N ILE A 184 -29.15 -1.28 -24.75
CA ILE A 184 -29.80 -1.46 -23.46
C ILE A 184 -30.23 -0.08 -22.96
N THR A 185 -31.54 0.14 -22.90
CA THR A 185 -32.14 1.39 -22.42
C THR A 185 -32.73 1.21 -21.03
N GLY A 186 -32.45 2.13 -20.13
CA GLY A 186 -33.00 2.19 -18.78
C GLY A 186 -32.95 3.62 -18.23
N ASN A 187 -33.38 3.81 -16.98
CA ASN A 187 -33.26 5.09 -16.28
C ASN A 187 -31.86 5.23 -15.63
N PHE A 188 -30.81 4.88 -16.36
CA PHE A 188 -29.44 4.84 -15.84
C PHE A 188 -28.89 6.25 -15.58
N THR A 189 -28.11 6.37 -14.51
CA THR A 189 -27.12 7.43 -14.31
C THR A 189 -25.86 7.18 -15.14
N GLU A 190 -24.94 8.14 -15.14
CA GLU A 190 -23.64 8.04 -15.81
C GLU A 190 -22.81 6.86 -15.26
N SER A 191 -22.67 6.76 -13.93
CA SER A 191 -21.94 5.65 -13.28
C SER A 191 -22.56 4.30 -13.61
N GLU A 192 -23.88 4.13 -13.43
CA GLU A 192 -24.54 2.85 -13.68
C GLU A 192 -24.39 2.38 -15.13
N ALA A 193 -24.42 3.30 -16.10
CA ALA A 193 -24.19 2.97 -17.50
C ALA A 193 -22.72 2.61 -17.78
N GLU A 194 -21.75 3.32 -17.19
CA GLU A 194 -20.33 3.00 -17.30
C GLU A 194 -19.97 1.67 -16.63
N ASP A 195 -20.50 1.41 -15.42
CA ASP A 195 -20.30 0.19 -14.66
C ASP A 195 -20.92 -1.02 -15.38
N LEU A 196 -22.17 -0.91 -15.87
CA LEU A 196 -22.81 -1.96 -16.67
C LEU A 196 -22.05 -2.24 -17.98
N ALA A 197 -21.61 -1.20 -18.68
CA ALA A 197 -20.79 -1.36 -19.89
C ALA A 197 -19.44 -2.03 -19.58
N LEU A 198 -18.82 -1.69 -18.43
CA LEU A 198 -17.56 -2.28 -17.99
C LEU A 198 -17.71 -3.78 -17.71
N VAL A 199 -18.76 -4.20 -16.99
CA VAL A 199 -18.97 -5.62 -16.69
C VAL A 199 -19.33 -6.41 -17.95
N LEU A 200 -20.22 -5.89 -18.80
CA LEU A 200 -20.56 -6.54 -20.07
C LEU A 200 -19.34 -6.73 -21.00
N ARG A 201 -18.38 -5.81 -20.97
CA ARG A 201 -17.15 -5.91 -21.78
C ARG A 201 -16.13 -6.91 -21.22
N PHE A 202 -16.05 -7.07 -19.90
CA PHE A 202 -15.14 -8.06 -19.30
C PHE A 202 -15.76 -9.47 -19.22
N GLY A 203 -17.09 -9.58 -19.28
CA GLY A 203 -17.82 -10.83 -19.27
C GLY A 203 -17.79 -11.52 -17.90
N ALA A 204 -18.37 -12.71 -17.84
CA ALA A 204 -18.38 -13.51 -16.62
C ALA A 204 -16.95 -13.97 -16.24
N LEU A 205 -16.54 -13.71 -15.00
CA LEU A 205 -15.32 -14.29 -14.45
C LEU A 205 -15.51 -15.81 -14.30
N PRO A 206 -14.56 -16.65 -14.75
CA PRO A 206 -14.69 -18.11 -14.69
C PRO A 206 -14.53 -18.68 -13.27
N VAL A 207 -14.20 -17.83 -12.29
CA VAL A 207 -14.04 -18.14 -10.87
C VAL A 207 -14.46 -16.92 -10.05
N GLU A 208 -15.09 -17.17 -8.90
CA GLU A 208 -15.36 -16.15 -7.89
C GLU A 208 -14.04 -15.64 -7.27
N LEU A 209 -13.95 -14.33 -7.02
CA LEU A 209 -12.73 -13.68 -6.53
C LEU A 209 -12.94 -13.04 -5.15
N GLU A 210 -12.48 -13.71 -4.09
CA GLU A 210 -12.45 -13.11 -2.75
C GLU A 210 -11.28 -12.12 -2.59
N PRO A 211 -11.53 -10.84 -2.23
CA PRO A 211 -10.47 -9.86 -2.01
C PRO A 211 -9.71 -10.12 -0.69
N GLN A 212 -8.56 -10.80 -0.79
CA GLN A 212 -7.74 -11.22 0.37
C GLN A 212 -7.20 -10.06 1.23
N THR A 213 -7.01 -8.86 0.68
CA THR A 213 -6.59 -7.66 1.43
C THR A 213 -6.94 -6.40 0.65
N VAL A 214 -7.73 -5.51 1.25
CA VAL A 214 -8.03 -4.18 0.73
C VAL A 214 -7.36 -3.13 1.63
N GLN A 215 -6.55 -2.25 1.05
CA GLN A 215 -5.94 -1.11 1.76
C GLN A 215 -6.34 0.19 1.06
N THR A 216 -7.42 0.81 1.53
CA THR A 216 -7.88 2.11 1.04
C THR A 216 -7.15 3.22 1.79
N VAL A 217 -6.29 3.97 1.08
CA VAL A 217 -5.57 5.13 1.63
C VAL A 217 -6.19 6.40 1.08
N SER A 218 -6.66 7.30 1.94
CA SER A 218 -7.23 8.58 1.51
C SER A 218 -6.15 9.54 0.99
N ALA A 219 -6.51 10.36 0.00
CA ALA A 219 -5.63 11.41 -0.51
C ALA A 219 -5.19 12.38 0.60
N THR A 220 -6.09 12.70 1.54
CA THR A 220 -5.82 13.58 2.70
C THR A 220 -4.70 13.05 3.59
N LEU A 221 -4.70 11.75 3.90
CA LEU A 221 -3.66 11.14 4.73
C LEU A 221 -2.30 11.14 4.01
N GLY A 222 -2.30 10.98 2.69
CA GLY A 222 -1.11 11.13 1.85
C GLY A 222 -0.55 12.56 1.85
N GLU A 223 -1.41 13.57 1.73
CA GLU A 223 -1.02 14.99 1.75
C GLU A 223 -0.44 15.41 3.11
N ASP A 224 -1.11 15.06 4.22
CA ASP A 224 -0.62 15.36 5.56
C ASP A 224 0.73 14.67 5.84
N ALA A 225 0.89 13.41 5.44
CA ALA A 225 2.15 12.68 5.60
C ALA A 225 3.29 13.27 4.73
N LEU A 226 2.99 13.68 3.49
CA LEU A 226 3.95 14.39 2.63
C LEU A 226 4.37 15.72 3.27
N ARG A 227 3.40 16.51 3.77
CA ARG A 227 3.66 17.80 4.40
C ARG A 227 4.49 17.65 5.67
N ALA A 228 4.18 16.68 6.52
CA ALA A 228 4.96 16.36 7.71
C ALA A 228 6.39 15.93 7.35
N GLY A 229 6.56 15.07 6.34
CA GLY A 229 7.86 14.62 5.84
C GLY A 229 8.72 15.76 5.29
N VAL A 230 8.14 16.67 4.50
CA VAL A 230 8.83 17.86 3.98
C VAL A 230 9.27 18.79 5.11
N VAL A 231 8.40 19.07 6.08
CA VAL A 231 8.75 19.90 7.24
C VAL A 231 9.87 19.27 8.07
N ALA A 232 9.78 17.97 8.37
CA ALA A 232 10.83 17.24 9.10
C ALA A 232 12.17 17.26 8.35
N GLY A 233 12.16 17.02 7.03
CA GLY A 233 13.34 17.07 6.18
C GLY A 233 14.01 18.45 6.15
N ILE A 234 13.23 19.53 6.02
CA ILE A 234 13.74 20.91 6.03
C ILE A 234 14.34 21.26 7.40
N VAL A 235 13.66 20.93 8.51
CA VAL A 235 14.16 21.20 9.87
C VAL A 235 15.46 20.41 10.12
N GLY A 236 15.50 19.13 9.75
CA GLY A 236 16.71 18.31 9.85
C GLY A 236 17.89 18.88 9.05
N LEU A 237 17.65 19.27 7.79
CA LEU A 237 18.67 19.88 6.93
C LEU A 237 19.20 21.20 7.51
N ILE A 238 18.33 22.05 8.07
CA ILE A 238 18.74 23.31 8.74
C ILE A 238 19.61 23.02 9.97
N LEU A 239 19.23 22.07 10.83
CA LEU A 239 20.00 21.71 12.02
C LEU A 239 21.40 21.17 11.66
N VAL A 240 21.46 20.29 10.67
CA VAL A 240 22.72 19.76 10.11
C VAL A 240 23.57 20.87 9.50
N ALA A 241 22.99 21.77 8.71
CA ALA A 241 23.70 22.90 8.11
C ALA A 241 24.27 23.86 9.18
N ILE A 242 23.50 24.17 10.22
CA ILE A 242 23.96 24.97 11.37
C ILE A 242 25.12 24.29 12.07
N TYR A 243 25.01 22.99 12.39
CA TYR A 243 26.08 22.23 13.02
C TYR A 243 27.37 22.24 12.19
N MET A 244 27.27 21.94 10.88
CA MET A 244 28.42 21.90 9.98
C MET A 244 29.09 23.27 9.85
N VAL A 245 28.34 24.37 9.75
CA VAL A 245 28.91 25.73 9.69
C VAL A 245 29.48 26.17 11.05
N ALA A 246 28.84 25.83 12.16
CA ALA A 246 29.34 26.17 13.50
C ALA A 246 30.67 25.47 13.82
N TYR A 247 30.76 24.16 13.54
CA TYR A 247 31.91 23.33 13.89
C TYR A 247 33.03 23.33 12.83
N TYR A 248 32.68 23.23 11.54
CA TYR A 248 33.66 23.16 10.43
C TYR A 248 33.83 24.49 9.67
N ARG A 249 33.10 25.55 10.03
CA ARG A 249 33.22 26.90 9.44
C ARG A 249 33.16 26.85 7.91
N LEU A 250 34.27 27.19 7.24
CA LEU A 250 34.35 27.27 5.79
C LEU A 250 34.30 25.89 5.10
N LEU A 251 34.70 24.81 5.79
CA LEU A 251 34.47 23.43 5.32
C LEU A 251 32.98 23.04 5.48
N GLY A 252 32.29 23.60 6.47
CA GLY A 252 30.83 23.44 6.61
C GLY A 252 30.06 23.95 5.39
N VAL A 253 30.49 25.07 4.80
CA VAL A 253 29.93 25.60 3.54
C VAL A 253 30.18 24.64 2.37
N VAL A 254 31.33 23.96 2.34
CA VAL A 254 31.61 22.93 1.32
C VAL A 254 30.75 21.68 1.52
N ALA A 255 30.45 21.28 2.75
CA ALA A 255 29.54 20.17 3.02
C ALA A 255 28.09 20.49 2.61
N ILE A 256 27.63 21.73 2.83
CA ILE A 256 26.30 22.16 2.35
C ILE A 256 26.25 22.16 0.81
N SER A 257 27.33 22.58 0.13
CA SER A 257 27.36 22.56 -1.32
C SER A 257 27.49 21.15 -1.91
N SER A 258 28.24 20.23 -1.28
CA SER A 258 28.28 18.82 -1.69
C SER A 258 26.91 18.15 -1.48
N LEU A 259 26.25 18.40 -0.35
CA LEU A 259 24.88 17.92 -0.10
C LEU A 259 23.90 18.47 -1.14
N THR A 260 23.97 19.74 -1.51
CA THR A 260 23.10 20.34 -2.53
C THR A 260 23.34 19.72 -3.91
N VAL A 261 24.59 19.42 -4.27
CA VAL A 261 24.92 18.70 -5.52
C VAL A 261 24.39 17.26 -5.48
N SER A 262 24.57 16.54 -4.37
CA SER A 262 24.06 15.18 -4.18
C SER A 262 22.53 15.11 -4.28
N THR A 263 21.83 15.96 -3.52
CA THR A 263 20.36 16.08 -3.58
C THR A 263 19.87 16.53 -4.95
N GLY A 264 20.60 17.41 -5.66
CA GLY A 264 20.26 17.81 -7.03
C GLY A 264 20.38 16.68 -8.05
N ILE A 265 21.42 15.84 -7.95
CA ILE A 265 21.59 14.64 -8.78
C ILE A 265 20.51 13.60 -8.44
N LEU A 266 20.23 13.39 -7.16
CA LEU A 266 19.18 12.48 -6.69
C LEU A 266 17.81 12.93 -7.18
N TRP A 267 17.46 14.22 -7.05
CA TRP A 267 16.24 14.80 -7.58
C TRP A 267 16.11 14.56 -9.09
N PHE A 268 17.13 14.90 -9.87
CA PHE A 268 17.15 14.68 -11.31
C PHE A 268 16.92 13.21 -11.68
N LEU A 269 17.61 12.29 -10.99
CA LEU A 269 17.49 10.86 -11.24
C LEU A 269 16.10 10.31 -10.89
N ILE A 270 15.49 10.79 -9.80
CA ILE A 270 14.13 10.41 -9.39
C ILE A 270 13.10 10.95 -10.39
N SER A 271 13.17 12.23 -10.77
CA SER A 271 12.27 12.79 -11.78
C SER A 271 12.39 12.06 -13.12
N TRP A 272 13.61 11.72 -13.54
CA TRP A 272 13.86 10.96 -14.77
C TRP A 272 13.29 9.53 -14.71
N LEU A 273 13.45 8.82 -13.58
CA LEU A 273 12.85 7.49 -13.40
C LEU A 273 11.33 7.53 -13.21
N GLY A 274 10.79 8.63 -12.67
CA GLY A 274 9.35 8.89 -12.59
C GLY A 274 8.74 8.88 -13.99
N GLU A 275 9.24 9.74 -14.87
CA GLU A 275 8.77 9.87 -16.26
C GLU A 275 9.03 8.58 -17.08
N THR A 276 10.24 8.01 -17.00
CA THR A 276 10.64 6.91 -17.92
C THR A 276 10.26 5.52 -17.45
N ARG A 277 9.97 5.32 -16.15
CA ARG A 277 9.71 4.00 -15.54
C ARG A 277 8.52 3.97 -14.58
N GLY A 278 7.80 5.07 -14.41
CA GLY A 278 6.68 5.16 -13.45
C GLY A 278 7.14 5.06 -11.98
N LEU A 279 8.37 5.46 -11.65
CA LEU A 279 8.85 5.42 -10.26
C LEU A 279 8.14 6.48 -9.41
N ALA A 280 7.11 6.06 -8.67
CA ALA A 280 6.42 6.91 -7.69
C ALA A 280 7.20 7.03 -6.37
N LEU A 281 7.30 8.26 -5.85
CA LEU A 281 7.88 8.52 -4.52
C LEU A 281 6.89 8.13 -3.43
N SER A 282 7.15 7.02 -2.73
CA SER A 282 6.39 6.63 -1.54
C SER A 282 6.83 7.42 -0.30
N LEU A 283 5.97 7.50 0.72
CA LEU A 283 6.29 8.06 2.03
C LEU A 283 7.54 7.42 2.66
N SER A 284 7.65 6.09 2.57
CA SER A 284 8.82 5.34 3.01
C SER A 284 10.08 5.68 2.20
N GLY A 285 9.94 5.96 0.91
CA GLY A 285 11.01 6.46 0.06
C GLY A 285 11.52 7.82 0.51
N ALA A 286 10.62 8.73 0.88
CA ALA A 286 10.99 10.03 1.46
C ALA A 286 11.78 9.89 2.76
N VAL A 287 11.43 8.93 3.64
CA VAL A 287 12.23 8.61 4.85
C VAL A 287 13.64 8.12 4.47
N GLY A 288 13.78 7.31 3.42
CA GLY A 288 15.08 6.87 2.89
C GLY A 288 15.95 8.03 2.41
N ILE A 289 15.35 9.00 1.72
CA ILE A 289 16.01 10.25 1.30
C ILE A 289 16.44 11.07 2.51
N ILE A 290 15.56 11.26 3.51
CA ILE A 290 15.88 12.02 4.73
C ILE A 290 17.04 11.36 5.50
N LEU A 291 17.05 10.03 5.64
CA LEU A 291 18.14 9.29 6.27
C LEU A 291 19.47 9.45 5.50
N SER A 292 19.41 9.45 4.17
CA SER A 292 20.62 9.60 3.32
C SER A 292 21.37 10.92 3.52
N ILE A 293 20.67 11.98 3.96
CA ILE A 293 21.31 13.27 4.30
C ILE A 293 22.30 13.09 5.45
N GLY A 294 21.96 12.28 6.46
CA GLY A 294 22.84 12.00 7.59
C GLY A 294 24.08 11.20 7.16
N VAL A 295 23.90 10.19 6.31
CA VAL A 295 24.98 9.37 5.74
C VAL A 295 25.94 10.24 4.91
N ALA A 296 25.41 11.07 4.01
CA ALA A 296 26.21 11.99 3.21
C ALA A 296 27.04 12.97 4.06
N VAL A 297 26.50 13.41 5.20
CA VAL A 297 27.22 14.32 6.11
C VAL A 297 28.34 13.60 6.86
N ASP A 298 28.16 12.33 7.22
CA ASP A 298 29.23 11.50 7.81
C ASP A 298 30.43 11.36 6.86
N SER A 299 30.19 11.12 5.57
CA SER A 299 31.23 11.12 4.52
C SER A 299 32.06 12.40 4.50
N ASN A 300 31.40 13.56 4.65
CA ASN A 300 32.10 14.85 4.73
C ASN A 300 32.91 14.97 6.04
N ILE A 301 32.35 14.55 7.18
CA ILE A 301 32.98 14.59 8.51
C ILE A 301 34.27 13.74 8.54
N VAL A 302 34.22 12.50 8.04
CA VAL A 302 35.38 11.58 7.98
C VAL A 302 36.55 12.20 7.23
N TYR A 303 36.30 12.90 6.11
CA TYR A 303 37.34 13.61 5.38
C TYR A 303 37.87 14.84 6.13
N TYR A 304 36.99 15.62 6.75
CA TYR A 304 37.36 16.87 7.44
C TYR A 304 38.19 16.61 8.69
N GLU A 305 37.84 15.59 9.49
CA GLU A 305 38.64 15.16 10.63
C GLU A 305 39.99 14.58 10.18
N ARG A 306 40.04 13.83 9.08
CA ARG A 306 41.33 13.35 8.53
C ARG A 306 42.22 14.48 8.00
N ILE A 307 41.66 15.63 7.59
CA ILE A 307 42.44 16.84 7.28
C ILE A 307 42.94 17.49 8.58
N LYS A 308 42.08 17.67 9.58
CA LYS A 308 42.44 18.26 10.89
C LYS A 308 43.55 17.45 11.56
N GLU A 309 43.41 16.13 11.64
CA GLU A 309 44.40 15.20 12.20
C GLU A 309 45.78 15.42 11.58
N GLU A 310 45.83 15.57 10.25
CA GLU A 310 47.08 15.71 9.52
C GLU A 310 47.72 17.11 9.65
N VAL A 311 46.91 18.16 9.84
CA VAL A 311 47.41 19.50 10.20
C VAL A 311 47.90 19.54 11.66
N HIS A 312 47.26 18.81 12.58
CA HIS A 312 47.77 18.67 13.96
C HIS A 312 49.11 17.91 14.01
N ARG A 313 49.37 17.01 13.06
CA ARG A 313 50.70 16.40 12.82
C ARG A 313 51.74 17.36 12.20
N GLY A 314 51.40 18.63 11.99
CA GLY A 314 52.32 19.67 11.50
C GLY A 314 52.42 19.80 9.98
N ARG A 315 51.57 19.11 9.18
CA ARG A 315 51.52 19.37 7.73
C ARG A 315 50.78 20.67 7.44
N SER A 316 51.19 21.36 6.38
CA SER A 316 50.47 22.55 5.91
C SER A 316 49.06 22.17 5.45
N VAL A 317 48.09 23.05 5.69
CA VAL A 317 46.67 22.86 5.32
C VAL A 317 46.50 22.41 3.86
N ARG A 318 47.28 22.98 2.93
CA ARG A 318 47.27 22.60 1.51
C ARG A 318 47.79 21.16 1.28
N SER A 319 48.84 20.75 1.99
CA SER A 319 49.38 19.38 1.88
C SER A 319 48.49 18.36 2.58
N ALA A 320 47.83 18.73 3.68
CA ALA A 320 46.86 17.90 4.38
C ALA A 320 45.63 17.64 3.50
N ALA A 321 45.04 18.68 2.89
CA ALA A 321 43.88 18.53 2.01
C ALA A 321 44.12 17.57 0.82
N ASP A 322 45.27 17.66 0.14
CA ASP A 322 45.55 16.76 -1.00
C ASP A 322 45.97 15.35 -0.54
N GLY A 323 46.70 15.24 0.58
CA GLY A 323 47.21 13.96 1.09
C GLY A 323 46.20 13.12 1.86
N SER A 324 45.25 13.74 2.57
CA SER A 324 44.28 13.05 3.43
C SER A 324 43.16 12.35 2.66
N PHE A 325 42.88 12.75 1.42
CA PHE A 325 41.71 12.26 0.68
C PHE A 325 41.74 10.74 0.44
N ASN A 326 42.85 10.18 -0.06
CA ASN A 326 42.89 8.74 -0.39
C ASN A 326 42.64 7.84 0.84
N GLY A 327 43.14 8.25 2.01
CA GLY A 327 42.90 7.55 3.28
C GLY A 327 41.45 7.68 3.74
N ALA A 328 40.91 8.91 3.74
CA ALA A 328 39.52 9.18 4.10
C ALA A 328 38.53 8.45 3.18
N PHE A 329 38.74 8.53 1.85
CA PHE A 329 37.89 7.89 0.85
C PHE A 329 37.82 6.36 1.03
N SER A 330 38.93 5.70 1.40
CA SER A 330 38.87 4.26 1.73
C SER A 330 38.00 3.96 2.96
N THR A 331 37.91 4.87 3.93
CA THR A 331 37.02 4.73 5.09
C THR A 331 35.57 5.00 4.70
N ILE A 332 35.30 6.07 3.94
CA ILE A 332 33.98 6.43 3.41
C ILE A 332 33.40 5.26 2.60
N VAL A 333 34.15 4.73 1.63
CA VAL A 333 33.77 3.53 0.86
C VAL A 333 33.38 2.35 1.76
N LYS A 334 34.09 2.11 2.87
CA LYS A 334 33.79 0.97 3.76
C LYS A 334 32.52 1.22 4.59
N ALA A 335 32.29 2.44 5.05
CA ALA A 335 31.09 2.81 5.79
C ALA A 335 29.85 2.73 4.87
N ASP A 336 29.91 3.36 3.70
CA ASP A 336 28.81 3.38 2.73
C ASP A 336 28.53 2.00 2.12
N MET A 337 29.53 1.12 1.97
CA MET A 337 29.29 -0.26 1.58
C MET A 337 28.46 -1.02 2.61
N ALA A 338 28.58 -0.74 3.92
CA ALA A 338 27.72 -1.36 4.92
C ALA A 338 26.26 -0.89 4.76
N SER A 339 26.05 0.41 4.57
CA SER A 339 24.74 1.01 4.25
C SER A 339 24.13 0.42 2.97
N LEU A 340 24.94 0.25 1.92
CA LEU A 340 24.51 -0.33 0.65
C LEU A 340 24.19 -1.82 0.73
N ILE A 341 24.94 -2.60 1.51
CA ILE A 341 24.62 -4.01 1.78
C ILE A 341 23.28 -4.10 2.52
N GLY A 342 23.05 -3.26 3.54
CA GLY A 342 21.78 -3.18 4.25
C GLY A 342 20.61 -2.82 3.32
N ALA A 343 20.77 -1.79 2.50
CA ALA A 343 19.79 -1.38 1.50
C ALA A 343 19.53 -2.50 0.46
N PHE A 344 20.56 -3.19 -0.02
CA PHE A 344 20.41 -4.30 -0.96
C PHE A 344 19.63 -5.48 -0.35
N ILE A 345 19.96 -5.88 0.88
CA ILE A 345 19.25 -6.94 1.60
C ILE A 345 17.77 -6.58 1.80
N LEU A 346 17.48 -5.34 2.25
CA LEU A 346 16.10 -4.87 2.39
C LEU A 346 15.37 -4.84 1.04
N PHE A 347 16.01 -4.40 -0.04
CA PHE A 347 15.39 -4.33 -1.36
C PHE A 347 15.04 -5.71 -1.95
N VAL A 348 15.81 -6.75 -1.62
CA VAL A 348 15.58 -8.13 -2.08
C VAL A 348 14.59 -8.89 -1.19
N LEU A 349 14.64 -8.70 0.13
CA LEU A 349 13.84 -9.46 1.09
C LEU A 349 12.48 -8.83 1.44
N THR A 350 12.20 -7.60 1.00
CA THR A 350 10.97 -6.88 1.38
C THR A 350 10.13 -6.44 0.17
N ILE A 351 8.86 -6.15 0.42
CA ILE A 351 7.85 -5.79 -0.60
C ILE A 351 7.22 -4.44 -0.21
N GLY A 352 6.62 -3.75 -1.18
CA GLY A 352 5.86 -2.52 -0.95
C GLY A 352 6.71 -1.39 -0.35
N ALA A 353 6.24 -0.82 0.75
CA ALA A 353 6.83 0.38 1.34
C ALA A 353 8.32 0.22 1.71
N VAL A 354 8.72 -0.89 2.33
CA VAL A 354 10.12 -1.08 2.79
C VAL A 354 11.08 -1.22 1.60
N ARG A 355 10.62 -1.83 0.50
CA ARG A 355 11.39 -1.93 -0.75
C ARG A 355 11.64 -0.56 -1.38
N GLY A 356 10.64 0.34 -1.31
CA GLY A 356 10.79 1.75 -1.69
C GLY A 356 11.89 2.44 -0.88
N PHE A 357 11.79 2.42 0.46
CA PHE A 357 12.80 2.98 1.37
C PHE A 357 14.22 2.52 1.01
N ALA A 358 14.40 1.20 0.82
CA ALA A 358 15.67 0.58 0.50
C ALA A 358 16.25 1.06 -0.85
N LEU A 359 15.40 1.20 -1.88
CA LEU A 359 15.81 1.72 -3.19
C LEU A 359 16.34 3.15 -3.09
N TYR A 360 15.59 4.07 -2.47
CA TYR A 360 15.98 5.48 -2.37
C TYR A 360 17.26 5.65 -1.52
N LEU A 361 17.38 4.94 -0.40
CA LEU A 361 18.59 4.96 0.43
C LEU A 361 19.82 4.47 -0.36
N GLY A 362 19.72 3.30 -1.02
CA GLY A 362 20.83 2.73 -1.80
C GLY A 362 21.27 3.64 -2.96
N VAL A 363 20.31 4.19 -3.71
CA VAL A 363 20.62 5.15 -4.80
C VAL A 363 21.29 6.41 -4.27
N ALA A 364 20.81 6.96 -3.16
CA ALA A 364 21.40 8.15 -2.54
C ALA A 364 22.83 7.90 -2.03
N THR A 365 23.10 6.74 -1.41
CA THR A 365 24.46 6.35 -0.98
C THR A 365 25.42 6.19 -2.17
N VAL A 366 24.98 5.64 -3.31
CA VAL A 366 25.81 5.60 -4.54
C VAL A 366 26.11 7.01 -5.05
N ILE A 367 25.13 7.92 -5.03
CA ILE A 367 25.34 9.31 -5.45
C ILE A 367 26.31 10.02 -4.51
N ASP A 368 26.19 9.85 -3.18
CA ASP A 368 27.12 10.44 -2.23
C ASP A 368 28.56 9.98 -2.48
N MET A 369 28.78 8.68 -2.71
CA MET A 369 30.10 8.14 -3.06
C MET A 369 30.73 8.85 -4.28
N VAL A 370 29.92 9.09 -5.32
CA VAL A 370 30.35 9.78 -6.53
C VAL A 370 30.62 11.26 -6.26
N VAL A 371 29.76 11.94 -5.51
CA VAL A 371 29.90 13.38 -5.17
C VAL A 371 31.08 13.62 -4.22
N SER A 372 31.33 12.72 -3.29
CA SER A 372 32.50 12.67 -2.39
C SER A 372 33.81 12.65 -3.21
N TYR A 373 33.87 11.84 -4.26
CA TYR A 373 35.04 11.77 -5.13
C TYR A 373 35.14 12.96 -6.12
N VAL A 374 34.06 13.27 -6.83
CA VAL A 374 34.05 14.19 -7.98
C VAL A 374 33.95 15.66 -7.56
N PHE A 375 33.26 15.97 -6.45
CA PHE A 375 32.99 17.34 -6.03
C PHE A 375 33.67 17.71 -4.70
N MET A 376 33.49 16.91 -3.64
CA MET A 376 34.01 17.24 -2.30
C MET A 376 35.54 17.38 -2.30
N ARG A 377 36.27 16.42 -2.90
CA ARG A 377 37.73 16.50 -3.01
C ARG A 377 38.22 17.81 -3.67
N PRO A 378 37.87 18.13 -4.94
CA PRO A 378 38.36 19.35 -5.57
C PRO A 378 37.87 20.62 -4.88
N ALA A 379 36.63 20.66 -4.36
CA ALA A 379 36.13 21.81 -3.61
C ALA A 379 37.00 22.12 -2.38
N VAL A 380 37.30 21.11 -1.56
CA VAL A 380 38.18 21.26 -0.39
C VAL A 380 39.61 21.59 -0.77
N VAL A 381 40.18 20.97 -1.82
CA VAL A 381 41.55 21.27 -2.27
C VAL A 381 41.66 22.70 -2.83
N LEU A 382 40.66 23.19 -3.56
CA LEU A 382 40.60 24.58 -4.03
C LEU A 382 40.45 25.57 -2.87
N LEU A 383 39.59 25.26 -1.89
CA LEU A 383 39.41 26.07 -0.70
C LEU A 383 40.71 26.15 0.13
N ALA A 384 41.37 25.01 0.35
CA ALA A 384 42.66 24.94 1.03
C ALA A 384 43.73 25.73 0.28
N ARG A 385 43.81 25.64 -1.06
CA ARG A 385 44.76 26.43 -1.87
C ARG A 385 44.52 27.94 -1.75
N LYS A 386 43.26 28.39 -1.66
CA LYS A 386 42.90 29.81 -1.54
C LYS A 386 43.11 30.38 -0.13
N PHE A 387 42.85 29.61 0.92
CA PHE A 387 42.81 30.11 2.30
C PHE A 387 43.94 29.64 3.22
N ALA A 388 44.79 28.68 2.81
CA ALA A 388 45.93 28.22 3.60
C ALA A 388 47.03 29.28 3.82
N ALA A 389 47.07 30.35 3.02
CA ALA A 389 48.01 31.45 3.19
C ALA A 389 47.54 32.52 4.18
N ASP A 390 46.23 32.83 4.22
CA ASP A 390 45.74 34.07 4.81
C ASP A 390 45.16 33.93 6.24
N LYS A 391 44.59 32.78 6.61
CA LYS A 391 44.07 32.47 7.97
C LYS A 391 43.66 30.99 8.11
N PRO A 392 44.48 30.10 8.73
CA PRO A 392 44.10 28.69 8.93
C PRO A 392 42.88 28.51 9.85
N GLU A 393 42.69 29.39 10.83
CA GLU A 393 41.56 29.36 11.78
C GLU A 393 40.17 29.42 11.11
N ARG A 394 40.07 30.01 9.91
CA ARG A 394 38.81 30.08 9.14
C ARG A 394 38.33 28.71 8.65
N LEU A 395 39.23 27.72 8.59
CA LEU A 395 38.94 26.34 8.20
C LEU A 395 38.59 25.46 9.43
N GLY A 396 38.44 26.06 10.62
CA GLY A 396 38.17 25.30 11.86
C GLY A 396 39.38 24.53 12.38
N ILE A 397 40.60 24.92 11.97
CA ILE A 397 41.85 24.27 12.36
C ILE A 397 42.70 25.28 13.15
N VAL A 398 43.01 24.97 14.40
CA VAL A 398 43.89 25.79 15.25
C VAL A 398 45.31 25.24 15.12
N PRO A 399 46.29 25.99 14.56
CA PRO A 399 47.66 25.53 14.49
C PRO A 399 48.27 25.45 15.90
N GLN A 400 48.94 24.36 16.24
CA GLN A 400 49.80 24.36 17.43
C GLN A 400 50.93 25.38 17.22
N ARG A 401 51.01 26.36 18.12
CA ARG A 401 52.12 27.31 18.18
C ARG A 401 53.37 26.52 18.56
N LYS A 402 54.35 26.45 17.64
CA LYS A 402 55.64 25.81 17.89
C LYS A 402 56.25 26.42 19.16
N SER A 403 56.46 25.59 20.19
CA SER A 403 57.19 25.99 21.41
C SER A 403 58.65 26.25 21.05
N ALA A 404 58.94 27.49 20.69
CA ALA A 404 60.29 28.02 20.73
C ALA A 404 60.51 28.53 22.16
N ASP A 405 61.14 27.68 22.98
CA ASP A 405 61.96 28.02 24.15
C ASP A 405 62.44 26.70 24.79
N ALA A 406 63.50 26.13 24.19
CA ALA A 406 64.27 25.02 24.75
C ALA A 406 65.74 25.07 24.27
N ASP A 407 66.26 26.27 23.98
CA ASP A 407 67.70 26.52 24.02
C ASP A 407 68.10 26.65 25.50
N GLY A 408 68.22 25.51 26.16
CA GLY A 408 68.84 25.39 27.47
C GLY A 408 70.33 25.11 27.27
N GLU A 409 71.17 26.10 27.56
CA GLU A 409 72.63 25.94 27.55
C GLU A 409 73.04 24.74 28.42
N VAL A 410 73.77 23.79 27.84
CA VAL A 410 74.58 22.84 28.60
C VAL A 410 76.03 23.30 28.49
N GLU A 411 76.39 24.22 29.37
CA GLU A 411 77.76 24.66 29.59
C GLU A 411 78.62 23.46 30.01
N VAL A 412 79.59 23.08 29.17
CA VAL A 412 80.52 22.00 29.46
C VAL A 412 81.59 22.50 30.43
N VAL A 413 81.32 22.34 31.73
CA VAL A 413 82.33 22.52 32.79
C VAL A 413 83.27 21.30 32.79
N LYS A 414 84.57 21.59 32.92
CA LYS A 414 85.72 20.67 32.80
C LYS A 414 85.76 19.53 33.81
#